data_AF-A0A5B7WUV4-F1
#
_entry.id   AF-A0A5B7WUV4-F1
#
_cell.length_a   1.000
_cell.length_b   1.000
_cell.length_c   1.000
_cell.angle_alpha   90.00
_cell.angle_beta   90.00
_cell.angle_gamma   90.00
#
_symmetry.space_group_name_H-M   'P 1'
#
loop_
_entity.id
_entity.type
_entity.pdbx_description
1 polymer ?
#
loop_
_entity_poly.entity_id
_entity_poly.type
_entity_poly.pdbx_seq_one_letter_code
_entity_poly.pdbx_strand_id
1 'polypeptide(L)'
;MATNTPHSTPRVWIGCLHCYNSGRLVGDWFDAIDADEVTLADVHRGSGGSHTGCEELWVFDHENIPVSGEMSPGEAAEWGRVVEEVDEHLRSALVAWVRRDGSAVRNAVEFRFNV
;
A
#
# COMPACT_ATOMS: atom_id res chain seq x y z
N MET A 1 -4.28 -22.95 20.91
CA MET A 1 -4.52 -22.50 19.51
C MET A 1 -4.25 -21.01 19.51
N ALA A 2 -3.19 -20.56 18.84
CA ALA A 2 -2.96 -19.13 18.66
C ALA A 2 -4.04 -18.61 17.70
N THR A 3 -4.85 -17.66 18.15
CA THR A 3 -5.75 -16.89 17.29
C THR A 3 -4.87 -16.16 16.29
N ASN A 4 -4.96 -16.53 15.01
CA ASN A 4 -4.32 -15.82 13.92
C ASN A 4 -5.09 -14.51 13.76
N THR A 5 -4.77 -13.50 14.58
CA THR A 5 -5.31 -12.15 14.38
C THR A 5 -4.81 -11.74 13.00
N PRO A 6 -5.70 -11.53 12.01
CA PRO A 6 -5.25 -11.02 10.72
C PRO A 6 -4.51 -9.71 10.99
N HIS A 7 -3.29 -9.60 10.46
CA HIS A 7 -2.53 -8.37 10.52
C HIS A 7 -3.41 -7.29 9.87
N SER A 8 -3.90 -6.32 10.65
CA SER A 8 -4.73 -5.22 10.17
C SER A 8 -3.90 -4.06 9.64
N THR A 9 -2.58 -4.11 9.82
CA THR A 9 -1.62 -3.15 9.27
C THR A 9 -1.74 -3.11 7.75
N PRO A 10 -1.97 -1.93 7.16
CA PRO A 10 -1.87 -1.73 5.72
C PRO A 10 -0.49 -2.13 5.20
N ARG A 11 -0.44 -3.00 4.18
CA ARG A 11 0.81 -3.42 3.55
C ARG A 11 0.70 -3.37 2.04
N VAL A 12 1.83 -3.18 1.39
CA VAL A 12 1.94 -3.04 -0.05
C VAL A 12 3.07 -3.88 -0.59
N TRP A 13 2.86 -4.53 -1.72
CA TRP A 13 3.93 -5.12 -2.50
C TRP A 13 4.37 -4.10 -3.55
N ILE A 14 5.57 -3.56 -3.36
CA ILE A 14 6.14 -2.55 -4.25
C ILE A 14 7.16 -3.22 -5.15
N GLY A 15 6.96 -3.06 -6.46
CA GLY A 15 7.84 -3.60 -7.49
C GLY A 15 8.56 -2.53 -8.29
N CYS A 16 9.69 -2.91 -8.88
CA CYS A 16 10.38 -2.12 -9.89
C CYS A 16 9.67 -2.26 -11.24
N LEU A 17 9.05 -1.17 -11.73
CA LEU A 17 8.25 -1.20 -12.96
C LEU A 17 9.10 -1.51 -14.20
N HIS A 18 10.36 -1.06 -14.23
CA HIS A 18 11.30 -1.41 -15.29
C HIS A 18 11.57 -2.92 -15.35
N CYS A 19 11.81 -3.55 -14.19
CA CYS A 19 12.02 -5.00 -14.12
C CYS A 19 10.76 -5.76 -14.54
N TYR A 20 9.59 -5.31 -14.08
CA TYR A 20 8.30 -5.88 -14.47
C TYR A 20 8.09 -5.84 -15.99
N ASN A 21 8.29 -4.67 -16.61
CA ASN A 21 8.22 -4.50 -18.07
C ASN A 21 9.27 -5.34 -18.83
N SER A 22 10.34 -5.74 -18.15
CA SER A 22 11.38 -6.65 -18.66
C SER A 22 11.11 -8.13 -18.34
N GLY A 23 9.91 -8.47 -17.86
CA GLY A 23 9.50 -9.84 -17.53
C GLY A 23 10.08 -10.39 -16.23
N ARG A 24 10.56 -9.53 -15.33
CA ARG A 24 11.13 -9.92 -14.03
C ARG A 24 10.30 -9.33 -12.88
N LEU A 25 9.82 -10.19 -12.00
CA LEU A 25 9.13 -9.77 -10.79
C LEU A 25 10.17 -9.46 -9.70
N VAL A 26 10.54 -8.19 -9.57
CA VAL A 26 11.48 -7.68 -8.55
C VAL A 26 10.72 -6.70 -7.67
N GLY A 27 10.60 -7.02 -6.40
CA GLY A 27 9.83 -6.26 -5.41
C GLY A 27 9.80 -6.96 -4.05
N ASP A 28 9.25 -6.27 -3.06
CA ASP A 28 9.06 -6.80 -1.71
C ASP A 28 7.82 -6.19 -1.04
N TRP A 29 7.43 -6.75 0.11
CA TRP A 29 6.38 -6.23 0.97
C TRP A 29 6.90 -5.16 1.91
N PHE A 30 6.17 -4.05 2.02
CA PHE A 30 6.45 -2.92 2.91
C PHE A 30 5.18 -2.53 3.68
N ASP A 31 5.36 -1.90 4.84
CA ASP A 31 4.24 -1.25 5.53
C ASP A 31 3.78 -0.05 4.69
N ALA A 32 2.48 0.08 4.47
CA ALA A 32 1.97 1.07 3.52
C ALA A 32 2.27 2.49 3.99
N ILE A 33 2.31 2.75 5.31
CA ILE A 33 2.51 4.08 5.90
C ILE A 33 3.83 4.76 5.46
N ASP A 34 4.85 3.97 5.15
CA ASP A 34 6.19 4.40 4.73
C ASP A 34 6.46 4.10 3.25
N ALA A 35 5.42 3.77 2.47
CA ALA A 35 5.58 3.37 1.07
C ALA A 35 6.21 4.47 0.19
N ASP A 36 6.00 5.75 0.53
CA ASP A 36 6.60 6.90 -0.14
C ASP A 36 8.11 7.06 0.14
N GLU A 37 8.64 6.35 1.12
CA GLU A 37 10.08 6.34 1.45
C GLU A 37 10.82 5.16 0.80
N VAL A 38 10.10 4.19 0.22
CA VAL A 38 10.69 3.00 -0.38
C VAL A 38 11.49 3.35 -1.62
N THR A 39 12.72 2.83 -1.69
CA THR A 39 13.64 3.11 -2.79
C THR A 39 13.79 1.93 -3.75
N LEU A 40 14.35 2.19 -4.93
CA LEU A 40 14.78 1.14 -5.86
C LEU A 40 15.77 0.15 -5.25
N ALA A 41 16.63 0.61 -4.33
CA ALA A 41 17.56 -0.27 -3.65
C ALA A 41 16.83 -1.24 -2.70
N ASP A 42 15.75 -0.78 -2.07
CA ASP A 42 14.94 -1.61 -1.17
C ASP A 42 14.21 -2.70 -1.92
N VAL A 43 13.51 -2.37 -3.01
CA VAL A 43 12.77 -3.38 -3.81
C VAL A 43 13.69 -4.36 -4.54
N HIS A 44 14.96 -4.00 -4.75
CA HIS A 44 15.97 -4.88 -5.33
C HIS A 44 16.74 -5.70 -4.28
N ARG A 45 16.50 -5.50 -2.99
CA ARG A 45 17.20 -6.22 -1.92
C ARG A 45 17.00 -7.73 -2.09
N GLY A 46 18.11 -8.47 -2.17
CA GLY A 46 18.06 -9.93 -2.35
C GLY A 46 17.69 -10.41 -3.77
N SER A 47 17.41 -9.52 -4.72
CA SER A 47 17.06 -9.90 -6.10
C SER A 47 18.23 -10.46 -6.92
N GLY A 48 19.47 -10.21 -6.48
CA GLY A 48 20.70 -10.57 -7.21
C GLY A 48 20.96 -9.75 -8.49
N GLY A 49 20.06 -8.82 -8.84
CA GLY A 49 20.16 -7.94 -10.01
C GLY A 49 20.51 -6.50 -9.63
N SER A 50 21.15 -5.79 -10.55
CA SER A 50 21.41 -4.35 -10.41
C SER A 50 20.12 -3.54 -10.62
N HIS A 51 19.97 -2.46 -9.85
CA HIS A 51 18.93 -1.45 -10.04
C HIS A 51 19.40 -0.26 -10.91
N THR A 52 20.60 -0.32 -11.48
CA THR A 52 21.13 0.75 -12.34
C THR A 52 20.24 0.93 -13.57
N GLY A 53 19.75 2.15 -13.80
CA GLY A 53 18.86 2.48 -14.91
C GLY A 53 17.39 2.07 -14.68
N CYS A 54 17.06 1.52 -13.52
CA CYS A 54 15.67 1.48 -13.06
C CYS A 54 15.29 2.87 -12.52
N GLU A 55 14.04 3.27 -12.70
CA GLU A 55 13.60 4.63 -12.37
C GLU A 55 12.29 4.66 -11.59
N GLU A 56 11.37 3.73 -11.89
CA GLU A 56 9.98 3.82 -11.41
C GLU A 56 9.56 2.62 -10.54
N LEU A 57 8.86 2.95 -9.46
CA LEU A 57 8.26 2.01 -8.50
C LEU A 57 6.74 2.02 -8.65
N TRP A 58 6.12 0.86 -8.41
CA TRP A 58 4.67 0.71 -8.49
C TRP A 58 4.15 -0.29 -7.46
N VAL A 59 2.98 -0.03 -6.88
CA VAL A 59 2.30 -0.96 -5.97
C VAL A 59 1.45 -1.91 -6.82
N PHE A 60 1.92 -3.15 -6.98
CA PHE A 60 1.19 -4.16 -7.77
C PHE A 60 0.18 -4.96 -6.95
N ASP A 61 0.35 -5.00 -5.63
CA ASP A 61 -0.60 -5.65 -4.73
C ASP A 61 -0.61 -4.95 -3.37
N HIS A 62 -1.72 -5.06 -2.63
CA HIS A 62 -1.84 -4.47 -1.31
C HIS A 62 -2.84 -5.21 -0.42
N GLU A 63 -2.62 -5.13 0.88
CA GLU A 63 -3.47 -5.71 1.92
C GLU A 63 -3.94 -4.61 2.88
N ASN A 64 -5.20 -4.74 3.35
CA ASN A 64 -5.81 -3.84 4.33
C ASN A 64 -5.90 -2.36 3.92
N ILE A 65 -5.84 -2.07 2.61
CA ILE A 65 -6.16 -0.77 2.03
C ILE A 65 -7.60 -0.81 1.48
N PRO A 66 -8.45 0.21 1.76
CA PRO A 66 -9.89 0.16 1.46
C PRO A 66 -10.26 0.45 -0.01
N VAL A 67 -9.32 0.35 -0.94
CA VAL A 67 -9.56 0.45 -2.38
C VAL A 67 -9.15 -0.84 -3.09
N SER A 68 -9.35 -0.90 -4.40
CA SER A 68 -8.89 -2.00 -5.24
C SER A 68 -8.04 -1.48 -6.38
N GLY A 69 -7.10 -2.28 -6.83
CA GLY A 69 -6.26 -1.96 -7.98
C GLY A 69 -4.87 -1.52 -7.55
N GLU A 70 -4.07 -1.21 -8.55
CA GLU A 70 -2.69 -0.76 -8.36
C GLU A 70 -2.64 0.76 -8.11
N MET A 71 -1.57 1.24 -7.48
CA MET A 71 -1.42 2.65 -7.17
C MET A 71 0.06 3.07 -7.08
N SER A 72 0.28 4.37 -6.98
CA SER A 72 1.62 4.90 -6.67
C SER A 72 1.98 4.60 -5.21
N PRO A 73 3.29 4.45 -4.87
CA PRO A 73 3.70 4.33 -3.48
C PRO A 73 3.26 5.52 -2.61
N GLY A 74 3.22 6.73 -3.18
CA GLY A 74 2.71 7.92 -2.50
C GLY A 74 1.23 7.83 -2.11
N GLU A 75 0.39 7.37 -3.03
CA GLU A 75 -1.04 7.15 -2.73
C GLU A 75 -1.21 6.06 -1.67
N ALA A 76 -0.39 5.01 -1.70
CA ALA A 76 -0.45 3.96 -0.69
C ALA A 76 -0.01 4.43 0.70
N ALA A 77 0.97 5.35 0.77
CA ALA A 77 1.38 5.98 2.02
C ALA A 77 0.30 6.88 2.61
N GLU A 78 -0.41 7.64 1.76
CA GLU A 78 -1.59 8.38 2.19
C GLU A 78 -2.66 7.44 2.77
N TRP A 79 -2.93 6.29 2.13
CA TRP A 79 -3.85 5.30 2.67
C TRP A 79 -3.38 4.66 3.97
N GLY A 80 -2.10 4.30 4.06
CA GLY A 80 -1.49 3.73 5.26
C GLY A 80 -1.66 4.65 6.46
N ARG A 81 -1.42 5.95 6.27
CA ARG A 81 -1.65 6.98 7.29
C ARG A 81 -3.14 7.06 7.65
N VAL A 82 -4.05 7.18 6.68
CA VAL A 82 -5.50 7.27 6.96
C VAL A 82 -6.00 6.08 7.78
N VAL A 83 -5.61 4.85 7.43
CA VAL A 83 -6.07 3.64 8.14
C VAL A 83 -5.45 3.54 9.54
N GLU A 84 -4.17 3.91 9.70
CA GLU A 84 -3.50 3.85 10.99
C GLU A 84 -4.12 4.80 12.01
N GLU A 85 -4.56 5.97 11.56
CA GLU A 85 -5.22 6.91 12.44
C GLU A 85 -6.70 6.60 12.74
N VAL A 86 -7.26 5.53 12.15
CA VAL A 86 -8.61 5.03 12.44
C VAL A 86 -8.51 3.87 13.42
N ASP A 87 -9.21 3.99 14.56
CA ASP A 87 -9.30 2.92 15.55
C ASP A 87 -9.68 1.59 14.89
N GLU A 88 -9.01 0.52 15.28
CA GLU A 88 -9.15 -0.80 14.66
C GLU A 88 -10.62 -1.23 14.47
N HIS A 89 -11.47 -0.99 15.48
CA HIS A 89 -12.88 -1.35 15.45
C HIS A 89 -13.72 -0.59 14.41
N LEU A 90 -13.22 0.55 13.91
CA LEU A 90 -13.88 1.39 12.89
C LEU A 90 -13.34 1.15 11.47
N ARG A 91 -12.23 0.43 11.29
CA ARG A 91 -11.60 0.19 9.97
C ARG A 91 -12.56 -0.50 8.98
N SER A 92 -13.43 -1.39 9.44
CA SER A 92 -14.45 -2.01 8.60
C SER A 92 -15.51 -1.01 8.09
N ALA A 93 -15.85 0.01 8.88
CA ALA A 93 -16.76 1.08 8.49
C ALA A 93 -16.11 2.01 7.46
N LEU A 94 -14.81 2.31 7.63
CA LEU A 94 -14.02 3.03 6.63
C LEU A 94 -14.05 2.31 5.27
N VAL A 95 -13.80 1.00 5.24
CA VAL A 95 -13.87 0.19 4.00
C VAL A 95 -15.24 0.29 3.33
N ALA A 96 -16.32 0.15 4.11
CA ALA A 96 -17.68 0.25 3.57
C ALA A 96 -17.98 1.63 3.00
N TRP A 97 -17.50 2.69 3.67
CA TRP A 97 -17.66 4.07 3.23
C TRP A 97 -16.91 4.35 1.92
N VAL A 98 -15.63 3.98 1.83
CA VAL A 98 -14.80 4.18 0.62
C VAL A 98 -15.41 3.46 -0.59
N ARG A 99 -15.84 2.21 -0.42
CA ARG A 99 -16.46 1.41 -1.50
C ARG A 99 -17.78 1.97 -2.01
N ARG A 100 -18.56 2.61 -1.14
CA ARG A 100 -19.86 3.19 -1.52
C ARG A 100 -19.69 4.46 -2.34
N ASP A 101 -18.81 5.35 -1.89
CA ASP A 101 -18.73 6.70 -2.44
C ASP A 101 -17.75 6.80 -3.62
N GLY A 102 -16.97 5.74 -3.90
CA GLY A 102 -15.88 5.79 -4.88
C GLY A 102 -14.79 6.79 -4.47
N SER A 103 -14.70 7.04 -3.17
CA SER A 103 -13.92 8.11 -2.56
C SER A 103 -12.42 7.86 -2.72
N ALA A 104 -11.72 8.82 -3.32
CA ALA A 104 -10.26 8.85 -3.29
C ALA A 104 -9.75 9.04 -1.85
N VAL A 105 -8.48 8.72 -1.60
CA VAL A 105 -7.83 8.86 -0.28
C VAL A 105 -8.05 10.24 0.36
N ARG A 106 -8.08 11.29 -0.46
CA ARG A 106 -8.33 12.68 -0.04
C ARG A 106 -9.71 12.95 0.54
N ASN A 107 -10.70 12.10 0.26
CA ASN A 107 -12.02 12.20 0.86
C ASN A 107 -12.07 11.36 2.16
N ALA A 108 -11.24 10.31 2.28
CA ALA A 108 -11.23 9.43 3.44
C ALA A 108 -10.74 10.11 4.73
N VAL A 109 -9.91 11.15 4.62
CA VAL A 109 -9.59 12.04 5.75
C VAL A 109 -10.84 12.73 6.33
N GLU A 110 -11.90 12.93 5.55
CA GLU A 110 -13.16 13.55 6.01
C GLU A 110 -14.04 12.58 6.80
N PHE A 111 -13.82 11.26 6.72
CA PHE A 111 -14.57 10.24 7.47
C PHE A 111 -14.66 10.61 8.96
N ARG A 112 -13.59 11.17 9.53
CA ARG A 112 -13.47 11.59 10.93
C ARG A 112 -14.47 12.64 11.40
N PHE A 113 -15.04 13.43 10.51
CA PHE A 113 -15.97 14.49 10.87
C PHE A 113 -17.44 14.05 10.82
N ASN A 114 -17.71 12.85 10.28
CA ASN A 114 -19.06 12.35 10.03
C ASN A 114 -19.42 11.06 10.78
N VAL A 115 -18.52 10.53 11.63
CA VAL A 115 -18.79 9.41 12.56
C VAL A 115 -18.50 9.78 14.00
#